data_AF-A0A1G7RR59-F1
#
_entry.id   AF-A0A1G7RR59-F1
#
_cell.length_a   1.000
_cell.length_b   1.000
_cell.length_c   1.000
_cell.angle_alpha   90.00
_cell.angle_beta   90.00
_cell.angle_gamma   90.00
#
_symmetry.space_group_name_H-M   'P 1'
#
loop_
_entity.id
_entity.type
_entity.pdbx_description
1 polymer ?
#
loop_
_entity_poly.entity_id
_entity_poly.type
_entity_poly.pdbx_seq_one_letter_code
_entity_poly.pdbx_strand_id
1 'polypeptide(L)'
;MTRNDPAGLLDQNERVQNRVDELETGTYSHLVAWDDRRICRDEYFSVIQYAAKQGNTEIVYVGDVNDDDLTFDLKRRIERDTKEEEIKKSRRAIERRREKGYDHGRPRFGMTYDADGHYQIPGEDFEIVLEIFQYDRNGMSRREIAEEVDRPLGTVQNVLDRQQWYVKRSNIAESDSAEILDW
;
A
#
# COMPACT_ATOMS: atom_id res chain seq x y z
N MET A 1 16.45 15.19 -2.35
CA MET A 1 17.65 15.35 -3.18
C MET A 1 17.78 14.11 -4.06
N THR A 2 18.16 14.35 -5.30
CA THR A 2 17.98 13.52 -6.49
C THR A 2 18.80 12.23 -6.47
N ARG A 3 18.10 11.09 -6.62
CA ARG A 3 18.63 9.83 -7.16
C ARG A 3 19.11 10.10 -8.58
N ASN A 4 20.36 9.78 -8.92
CA ASN A 4 20.80 9.62 -10.30
C ASN A 4 21.94 8.58 -10.36
N ASP A 5 21.53 7.31 -10.50
CA ASP A 5 22.32 6.27 -11.16
C ASP A 5 21.33 5.23 -11.76
N PRO A 6 21.39 4.88 -13.06
CA PRO A 6 20.36 4.07 -13.74
C PRO A 6 20.27 2.61 -13.28
N ALA A 7 21.23 2.11 -12.50
CA ALA A 7 21.26 0.72 -12.02
C ALA A 7 20.71 0.54 -10.58
N GLY A 8 20.54 1.61 -9.80
CA GLY A 8 19.84 1.60 -8.51
C GLY A 8 20.41 0.70 -7.39
N LEU A 9 21.53 0.03 -7.62
CA LEU A 9 22.07 -1.05 -6.78
C LEU A 9 23.11 -0.60 -5.74
N LEU A 10 23.64 0.63 -5.84
CA LEU A 10 24.77 1.07 -5.03
C LEU A 10 24.44 2.21 -4.06
N ASP A 11 24.76 2.01 -2.77
CA ASP A 11 24.79 3.05 -1.74
C ASP A 11 25.76 4.17 -2.17
N GLN A 12 25.26 5.40 -2.27
CA GLN A 12 26.02 6.58 -2.70
C GLN A 12 26.90 7.16 -1.58
N ASN A 13 26.96 6.51 -0.43
CA ASN A 13 27.81 6.91 0.68
C ASN A 13 29.29 6.65 0.34
N GLU A 14 30.06 7.72 0.19
CA GLU A 14 31.50 7.67 -0.12
C GLU A 14 32.29 6.78 0.86
N ARG A 15 31.90 6.72 2.13
CA ARG A 15 32.58 5.85 3.10
C ARG A 15 32.38 4.37 2.78
N VAL A 16 31.23 4.00 2.23
CA VAL A 16 30.92 2.63 1.87
C VAL A 16 31.65 2.28 0.57
N GLN A 17 31.59 3.16 -0.43
CA GLN A 17 32.30 2.99 -1.70
C GLN A 17 33.82 2.82 -1.49
N ASN A 18 34.44 3.68 -0.67
CA ASN A 18 35.86 3.56 -0.35
C ASN A 18 36.20 2.21 0.32
N ARG A 19 35.32 1.66 1.16
CA ARG A 19 35.54 0.32 1.77
C ARG A 19 35.38 -0.80 0.76
N VAL A 20 34.49 -0.66 -0.22
CA VAL A 20 34.37 -1.62 -1.34
C VAL A 20 35.65 -1.60 -2.18
N ASP A 21 36.18 -0.43 -2.52
CA ASP A 21 37.44 -0.30 -3.27
C ASP A 21 38.63 -0.90 -2.50
N GLU A 22 38.71 -0.67 -1.18
CA GLU A 22 39.74 -1.27 -0.33
C GLU A 22 39.63 -2.80 -0.27
N LEU A 23 38.42 -3.35 -0.28
CA LEU A 23 38.18 -4.79 -0.38
C LEU A 23 38.59 -5.32 -1.76
N GLU A 24 38.25 -4.64 -2.85
CA GLU A 24 38.65 -5.04 -4.21
C GLU A 24 40.16 -5.05 -4.42
N THR A 25 40.85 -4.06 -3.83
CA THR A 25 42.31 -3.94 -3.93
C THR A 25 43.05 -4.92 -3.02
N GLY A 26 42.34 -5.70 -2.19
CA GLY A 26 42.94 -6.66 -1.27
C GLY A 26 43.66 -6.00 -0.10
N THR A 27 43.23 -4.80 0.30
CA THR A 27 43.77 -4.10 1.47
C THR A 27 43.57 -4.91 2.75
N TYR A 28 42.52 -5.73 2.79
CA TYR A 28 42.19 -6.58 3.93
C TYR A 28 42.24 -8.05 3.56
N SER A 29 42.75 -8.88 4.48
CA SER A 29 42.67 -10.34 4.35
C SER A 29 41.34 -10.88 4.87
N HIS A 30 40.71 -10.20 5.83
CA HIS A 30 39.44 -10.64 6.42
C HIS A 30 38.47 -9.46 6.62
N LEU A 31 37.20 -9.68 6.28
CA LEU A 31 36.08 -8.82 6.64
C LEU A 31 35.25 -9.54 7.70
N VAL A 32 35.23 -9.00 8.93
CA VAL A 32 34.53 -9.63 10.06
C VAL A 32 33.22 -8.90 10.35
N ALA A 33 32.13 -9.65 10.42
CA ALA A 33 30.82 -9.12 10.78
C ALA A 33 30.09 -10.03 11.76
N TRP A 34 29.08 -9.49 12.45
CA TRP A 34 28.29 -10.29 13.38
C TRP A 34 27.42 -11.33 12.66
N ASP A 35 26.72 -10.89 11.61
CA ASP A 35 25.91 -11.71 10.70
C ASP A 35 25.89 -11.03 9.31
N ASP A 36 25.36 -11.72 8.31
CA ASP A 36 25.12 -11.24 6.95
C ASP A 36 24.29 -9.93 6.91
N ARG A 37 23.29 -9.83 7.80
CA ARG A 37 22.39 -8.67 7.94
C ARG A 37 23.09 -7.40 8.44
N ARG A 38 24.27 -7.52 9.06
CA ARG A 38 25.07 -6.40 9.58
C ARG A 38 26.11 -5.89 8.59
N ILE A 39 26.43 -6.67 7.56
CA ILE A 39 27.32 -6.21 6.48
C ILE A 39 26.59 -5.22 5.59
N CYS A 40 25.31 -5.48 5.25
CA CYS A 40 24.58 -4.67 4.28
C CYS A 40 23.12 -4.43 4.65
N ARG A 41 22.65 -3.21 4.34
CA ARG A 41 21.23 -2.94 4.10
C ARG A 41 20.95 -3.20 2.62
N ASP A 42 19.87 -3.91 2.30
CA ASP A 42 19.39 -4.15 0.92
C ASP A 42 20.36 -4.93 0.00
N GLU A 43 20.36 -4.65 -1.32
CA GLU A 43 21.03 -5.42 -2.40
C GLU A 43 22.57 -5.30 -2.41
N TYR A 44 23.15 -4.65 -1.42
CA TYR A 44 24.58 -4.29 -1.38
C TYR A 44 25.49 -5.45 -0.96
N PHE A 45 24.93 -6.55 -0.46
CA PHE A 45 25.69 -7.73 -0.04
C PHE A 45 26.45 -8.39 -1.19
N SER A 46 25.81 -8.53 -2.36
CA SER A 46 26.45 -9.11 -3.54
C SER A 46 27.63 -8.27 -4.04
N VAL A 47 27.59 -6.94 -3.85
CA VAL A 47 28.68 -6.03 -4.21
C VAL A 47 29.88 -6.26 -3.31
N ILE A 48 29.67 -6.35 -2.00
CA ILE A 48 30.74 -6.62 -1.02
C ILE A 48 31.33 -8.01 -1.21
N GLN A 49 30.51 -9.03 -1.49
CA GLN A 49 31.02 -10.38 -1.80
C GLN A 49 31.89 -10.40 -3.06
N TYR A 50 31.46 -9.71 -4.11
CA TYR A 50 32.24 -9.61 -5.34
C TYR A 50 33.57 -8.91 -5.08
N ALA A 51 33.55 -7.80 -4.36
CA ALA A 51 34.74 -7.03 -4.02
C ALA A 51 35.75 -7.82 -3.17
N ALA A 52 35.27 -8.46 -2.11
CA ALA A 52 36.09 -9.33 -1.26
C ALA A 52 36.73 -10.46 -2.06
N LYS A 53 35.99 -11.06 -3.01
CA LYS A 53 36.52 -12.10 -3.89
C LYS A 53 37.64 -11.56 -4.81
N GLN A 54 37.51 -10.35 -5.34
CA GLN A 54 38.55 -9.75 -6.20
C GLN A 54 39.85 -9.47 -5.42
N GLY A 55 39.74 -8.94 -4.20
CA GLY A 55 40.89 -8.67 -3.34
C GLY A 55 41.39 -9.85 -2.53
N ASN A 56 40.84 -11.04 -2.74
CA ASN A 56 41.17 -12.25 -1.97
C ASN A 56 40.99 -12.05 -0.44
N THR A 57 39.94 -11.33 -0.07
CA THR A 57 39.49 -11.12 1.32
C THR A 57 38.47 -12.20 1.71
N GLU A 58 38.68 -12.85 2.84
CA GLU A 58 37.73 -13.80 3.42
C GLU A 58 36.67 -13.08 4.27
N ILE A 59 35.39 -13.40 4.07
CA ILE A 59 34.31 -12.87 4.91
C ILE A 59 34.05 -13.85 6.04
N VAL A 60 34.15 -13.37 7.29
CA VAL A 60 33.98 -14.18 8.50
C VAL A 60 32.84 -13.63 9.34
N TYR A 61 31.96 -14.52 9.79
CA TYR A 61 30.87 -14.17 10.69
C TYR A 61 31.13 -14.64 12.11
N VAL A 62 30.75 -13.81 13.07
CA VAL A 62 30.91 -14.09 14.50
C VAL A 62 29.71 -14.85 15.07
N GLY A 63 28.50 -14.65 14.53
CA GLY A 63 27.32 -15.46 14.83
C GLY A 63 27.25 -16.73 13.96
N ASP A 64 26.37 -17.66 14.34
CA ASP A 64 26.00 -18.77 13.46
C ASP A 64 25.29 -18.21 12.22
N VAL A 65 25.98 -18.23 11.09
CA VAL A 65 25.44 -17.93 9.77
C VAL A 65 25.30 -19.28 9.08
N ASN A 66 24.08 -19.68 8.76
CA ASN A 66 23.86 -20.97 8.11
C ASN A 66 24.36 -20.86 6.65
N ASP A 67 25.02 -21.89 6.12
CA ASP A 67 25.41 -21.93 4.69
C ASP A 67 24.21 -21.77 3.73
N ASP A 68 22.98 -21.98 4.23
CA ASP A 68 21.71 -21.71 3.54
C ASP A 68 21.36 -20.21 3.41
N ASP A 69 22.08 -19.29 4.07
CA ASP A 69 21.74 -17.86 4.12
C ASP A 69 21.85 -17.17 2.74
N LEU A 70 22.73 -17.66 1.83
CA LEU A 70 22.73 -17.21 0.43
C LEU A 70 21.41 -17.55 -0.30
N THR A 71 20.80 -18.69 0.05
CA THR A 71 19.49 -19.09 -0.46
C THR A 71 18.38 -18.23 0.15
N PHE A 72 18.52 -17.82 1.41
CA PHE A 72 17.59 -16.90 2.06
C PHE A 72 17.61 -15.51 1.44
N ASP A 73 18.77 -14.98 1.06
CA ASP A 73 18.90 -13.69 0.40
C ASP A 73 18.25 -13.65 -1.00
N LEU A 74 18.47 -14.69 -1.79
CA LEU A 74 17.80 -14.83 -3.10
C LEU A 74 16.28 -14.97 -2.96
N LYS A 75 15.81 -15.81 -2.02
CA LYS A 75 14.38 -15.94 -1.73
C LYS A 75 13.77 -14.60 -1.32
N ARG A 76 14.43 -13.87 -0.43
CA ARG A 76 13.95 -12.58 0.07
C ARG A 76 13.92 -11.50 -1.00
N ARG A 77 14.90 -11.50 -1.91
CA ARG A 77 14.90 -10.60 -3.08
C ARG A 77 13.71 -10.89 -3.99
N ILE A 78 13.46 -12.17 -4.30
CA ILE A 78 12.30 -12.59 -5.10
C ILE A 78 10.99 -12.20 -4.40
N GLU A 79 10.88 -12.40 -3.08
CA GLU A 79 9.71 -12.01 -2.30
C GLU A 79 9.48 -10.49 -2.31
N ARG A 80 10.55 -9.69 -2.19
CA ARG A 80 10.46 -8.22 -2.26
C ARG A 80 10.04 -7.77 -3.65
N ASP A 81 10.67 -8.29 -4.70
CA ASP A 81 10.34 -7.93 -6.09
C ASP A 81 8.89 -8.30 -6.40
N THR A 82 8.45 -9.49 -5.98
CA THR A 82 7.04 -9.91 -6.07
C THR A 82 6.13 -8.94 -5.33
N LYS A 83 6.48 -8.53 -4.10
CA LYS A 83 5.67 -7.59 -3.32
C LYS A 83 5.60 -6.21 -3.97
N GLU A 84 6.70 -5.73 -4.53
CA GLU A 84 6.75 -4.46 -5.25
C GLU A 84 5.91 -4.49 -6.53
N GLU A 85 5.95 -5.60 -7.28
CA GLU A 85 5.08 -5.79 -8.44
C GLU A 85 3.60 -5.78 -8.05
N GLU A 86 3.23 -6.48 -6.98
CA GLU A 86 1.84 -6.48 -6.47
C GLU A 86 1.39 -5.08 -6.02
N ILE A 87 2.27 -4.31 -5.38
CA ILE A 87 2.00 -2.89 -5.04
C ILE A 87 1.82 -2.07 -6.33
N LYS A 88 2.70 -2.23 -7.32
CA LYS A 88 2.59 -1.52 -8.62
C LYS A 88 1.26 -1.87 -9.31
N LYS A 89 0.88 -3.16 -9.36
CA LYS A 89 -0.39 -3.61 -9.94
C LYS A 89 -1.59 -2.99 -9.21
N SER A 90 -1.57 -2.99 -7.88
CA SER A 90 -2.60 -2.37 -7.06
C SER A 90 -2.72 -0.86 -7.31
N ARG A 91 -1.60 -0.13 -7.35
CA ARG A 91 -1.59 1.31 -7.66
C ARG A 91 -2.17 1.59 -9.05
N ARG A 92 -1.78 0.83 -10.07
CA ARG A 92 -2.35 0.95 -11.43
C ARG A 92 -3.86 0.65 -11.45
N ALA A 93 -4.34 -0.31 -10.67
CA ALA A 93 -5.76 -0.60 -10.59
C ALA A 93 -6.55 0.55 -9.96
N ILE A 94 -6.00 1.20 -8.93
CA ILE A 94 -6.57 2.41 -8.32
C ILE A 94 -6.61 3.56 -9.32
N GLU A 95 -5.51 3.76 -10.05
CA GLU A 95 -5.39 4.81 -11.07
C GLU A 95 -6.41 4.63 -12.20
N ARG A 96 -6.53 3.42 -12.76
CA ARG A 96 -7.54 3.10 -13.77
C ARG A 96 -8.97 3.33 -13.29
N ARG A 97 -9.28 3.04 -12.02
CA ARG A 97 -10.60 3.35 -11.45
C ARG A 97 -10.85 4.86 -11.40
N ARG A 98 -9.85 5.63 -10.96
CA ARG A 98 -9.94 7.10 -10.92
C ARG A 98 -10.10 7.72 -12.29
N GLU A 99 -9.34 7.26 -13.29
CA GLU A 99 -9.43 7.74 -14.68
C GLU A 99 -10.83 7.50 -15.27
N LYS A 100 -11.44 6.35 -14.96
CA LYS A 100 -12.80 6.02 -15.40
C LYS A 100 -13.91 6.65 -14.55
N GLY A 101 -13.56 7.37 -13.49
CA GLY A 101 -14.52 7.97 -12.56
C GLY A 101 -15.24 6.97 -11.64
N TYR A 102 -14.73 5.74 -11.53
CA TYR A 102 -15.29 4.68 -10.69
C TYR A 102 -15.03 4.95 -9.20
N ASP A 103 -15.95 4.49 -8.36
CA ASP A 103 -15.79 4.58 -6.92
C ASP A 103 -14.71 3.61 -6.43
N HIS A 104 -13.96 4.05 -5.42
CA HIS A 104 -12.83 3.30 -4.89
C HIS A 104 -12.83 3.26 -3.36
N GLY A 105 -12.45 2.11 -2.82
CA GLY A 105 -12.29 1.86 -1.38
C GLY A 105 -13.43 1.03 -0.81
N ARG A 106 -13.54 1.03 0.51
CA ARG A 106 -14.68 0.42 1.20
C ARG A 106 -15.96 1.20 0.86
N PRO A 107 -17.10 0.53 0.62
CA PRO A 107 -18.38 1.20 0.50
C PRO A 107 -18.66 2.11 1.69
N ARG A 108 -19.26 3.28 1.42
CA ARG A 108 -19.73 4.16 2.48
C ARG A 108 -20.90 3.51 3.22
N PHE A 109 -21.20 4.00 4.41
CA PHE A 109 -22.32 3.50 5.21
C PHE A 109 -23.64 3.59 4.41
N GLY A 110 -24.46 2.54 4.47
CA GLY A 110 -25.69 2.44 3.67
C GLY A 110 -25.48 2.19 2.17
N MET A 111 -24.24 2.01 1.69
CA MET A 111 -23.95 1.77 0.28
C MET A 111 -23.37 0.37 0.06
N THR A 112 -23.61 -0.16 -1.13
CA THR A 112 -22.92 -1.33 -1.68
C THR A 112 -22.35 -0.99 -3.05
N TYR A 113 -21.55 -1.87 -3.64
CA TYR A 113 -21.18 -1.74 -5.05
C TYR A 113 -22.27 -2.30 -5.96
N ASP A 114 -22.42 -1.71 -7.15
CA ASP A 114 -23.21 -2.28 -8.24
C ASP A 114 -22.68 -3.65 -8.69
N ALA A 115 -23.42 -4.31 -9.60
CA ALA A 115 -23.06 -5.65 -10.07
C ALA A 115 -21.67 -5.70 -10.76
N ASP A 116 -21.26 -4.61 -11.41
CA ASP A 116 -19.97 -4.49 -12.08
C ASP A 116 -18.82 -4.09 -11.12
N GLY A 117 -19.15 -3.76 -9.88
CA GLY A 117 -18.21 -3.25 -8.89
C GLY A 117 -17.74 -1.82 -9.14
N HIS A 118 -18.31 -1.07 -10.07
CA HIS A 118 -17.80 0.24 -10.52
C HIS A 118 -18.27 1.39 -9.62
N TYR A 119 -19.55 1.43 -9.29
CA TYR A 119 -20.14 2.52 -8.53
C TYR A 119 -20.78 2.04 -7.24
N GLN A 120 -20.82 2.93 -6.26
CA GLN A 120 -21.52 2.69 -5.01
C GLN A 120 -22.98 3.12 -5.14
N ILE A 121 -23.89 2.19 -4.91
CA ILE A 121 -25.35 2.33 -4.97
C ILE A 121 -25.97 2.05 -3.59
N PRO A 122 -27.22 2.48 -3.33
CA PRO A 122 -27.95 2.15 -2.11
C PRO A 122 -27.88 0.64 -1.78
N GLY A 123 -27.55 0.32 -0.53
CA GLY A 123 -27.53 -1.04 0.00
C GLY A 123 -28.59 -1.27 1.08
N GLU A 124 -28.42 -2.34 1.84
CA GLU A 124 -29.36 -2.77 2.89
C GLU A 124 -29.59 -1.69 3.97
N ASP A 125 -28.52 -1.05 4.45
CA ASP A 125 -28.60 -0.01 5.48
C ASP A 125 -28.94 1.40 4.92
N PHE A 126 -29.34 1.53 3.64
CA PHE A 126 -29.56 2.85 3.04
C PHE A 126 -30.75 3.59 3.66
N GLU A 127 -31.76 2.89 4.15
CA GLU A 127 -32.90 3.51 4.83
C GLU A 127 -32.47 4.34 6.05
N ILE A 128 -31.46 3.87 6.79
CA ILE A 128 -30.88 4.59 7.94
C ILE A 128 -30.25 5.92 7.49
N VAL A 129 -29.65 5.97 6.29
CA VAL A 129 -29.11 7.22 5.72
C VAL A 129 -30.24 8.22 5.46
N LEU A 130 -31.39 7.75 4.97
CA LEU A 130 -32.56 8.59 4.74
C LEU A 130 -33.17 9.11 6.04
N GLU A 131 -33.25 8.26 7.07
CA GLU A 131 -33.68 8.63 8.43
C GLU A 131 -32.78 9.72 9.02
N ILE A 132 -31.45 9.56 8.91
CA ILE A 132 -30.49 10.59 9.34
C ILE A 132 -30.79 11.95 8.68
N PHE A 133 -31.05 11.98 7.36
CA PHE A 133 -31.41 13.22 6.66
C PHE A 133 -32.79 13.76 7.05
N GLN A 134 -33.72 12.91 7.43
CA GLN A 134 -35.04 13.33 7.90
C GLN A 134 -34.93 13.97 9.29
N TYR A 135 -34.22 13.34 10.22
CA TYR A 135 -34.05 13.87 11.57
C TYR A 135 -33.25 15.18 11.59
N ASP A 136 -32.20 15.31 10.76
CA ASP A 136 -31.45 16.56 10.60
C ASP A 136 -32.34 17.70 10.07
N ARG A 137 -33.19 17.43 9.07
CA ARG A 137 -34.18 18.41 8.56
C ARG A 137 -35.23 18.79 9.60
N ASN A 138 -35.55 17.88 10.52
CA ASN A 138 -36.45 18.16 11.64
C ASN A 138 -35.76 18.93 12.78
N GLY A 139 -34.48 19.26 12.64
CA GLY A 139 -33.72 20.08 13.59
C GLY A 139 -33.12 19.31 14.77
N MET A 140 -33.09 17.97 14.71
CA MET A 140 -32.43 17.18 15.75
C MET A 140 -30.91 17.40 15.72
N SER A 141 -30.29 17.42 16.89
CA SER A 141 -28.84 17.48 16.97
C SER A 141 -28.23 16.15 16.52
N ARG A 142 -27.00 16.19 16.00
CA ARG A 142 -26.27 14.99 15.56
C ARG A 142 -26.19 13.90 16.63
N ARG A 143 -26.18 14.28 17.91
CA ARG A 143 -26.17 13.35 19.04
C ARG A 143 -27.51 12.65 19.24
N GLU A 144 -28.60 13.41 19.21
CA GLU A 144 -29.95 12.84 19.27
C GLU A 144 -30.21 11.92 18.07
N ILE A 145 -29.77 12.32 16.87
CA ILE A 145 -29.86 11.46 15.67
C ILE A 145 -29.11 10.16 15.89
N ALA A 146 -27.88 10.22 16.40
CA ALA A 146 -27.05 9.03 16.65
C ALA A 146 -27.69 8.06 17.65
N GLU A 147 -28.34 8.59 18.68
CA GLU A 147 -29.11 7.82 19.66
C GLU A 147 -30.36 7.21 19.01
N GLU A 148 -31.09 7.97 18.18
CA GLU A 148 -32.33 7.52 17.53
C GLU A 148 -32.10 6.42 16.49
N VAL A 149 -31.05 6.54 15.66
CA VAL A 149 -30.74 5.53 14.63
C VAL A 149 -29.85 4.39 15.14
N ASP A 150 -29.49 4.39 16.43
CA ASP A 150 -28.55 3.46 17.06
C ASP A 150 -27.23 3.31 16.28
N ARG A 151 -26.60 4.45 15.94
CA ARG A 151 -25.30 4.48 15.23
C ARG A 151 -24.31 5.41 15.92
N PRO A 152 -23.00 5.13 15.80
CA PRO A 152 -21.99 6.04 16.34
C PRO A 152 -22.14 7.46 15.78
N LEU A 153 -21.93 8.47 16.63
CA LEU A 153 -21.98 9.89 16.24
C LEU A 153 -21.09 10.19 15.01
N GLY A 154 -19.92 9.56 14.94
CA GLY A 154 -19.02 9.71 13.79
C GLY A 154 -19.63 9.23 12.47
N THR A 155 -20.48 8.19 12.48
CA THR A 155 -21.20 7.73 11.29
C THR A 155 -22.22 8.76 10.84
N VAL A 156 -23.05 9.26 11.77
CA VAL A 156 -24.06 10.30 11.50
C VAL A 156 -23.40 11.55 10.91
N GLN A 157 -22.33 12.03 11.54
CA GLN A 157 -21.55 13.17 11.03
C GLN A 157 -21.04 12.91 9.62
N ASN A 158 -20.42 11.75 9.39
CA ASN A 158 -19.89 11.36 8.08
C ASN A 158 -20.96 11.26 6.98
N VAL A 159 -22.20 10.92 7.34
CA VAL A 159 -23.35 10.86 6.43
C VAL A 159 -23.80 12.28 6.07
N LEU A 160 -24.03 13.13 7.08
CA LEU A 160 -24.48 14.51 6.88
C LEU A 160 -23.45 15.36 6.12
N ASP A 161 -22.17 15.25 6.46
CA ASP A 161 -21.09 15.98 5.78
C ASP A 161 -20.97 15.59 4.28
N ARG A 162 -21.59 14.48 3.87
CA ARG A 162 -21.58 13.97 2.48
C ARG A 162 -22.97 13.89 1.87
N GLN A 163 -23.95 14.62 2.39
CA GLN A 163 -25.35 14.56 1.94
C GLN A 163 -25.52 14.66 0.42
N GLN A 164 -24.86 15.64 -0.22
CA GLN A 164 -24.94 15.82 -1.68
C GLN A 164 -24.41 14.60 -2.46
N TRP A 165 -23.41 13.90 -1.93
CA TRP A 165 -22.88 12.70 -2.56
C TRP A 165 -23.90 11.56 -2.53
N TYR A 166 -24.58 11.35 -1.40
CA TYR A 166 -25.62 10.32 -1.27
C TYR A 166 -26.81 10.61 -2.18
N VAL A 167 -27.30 11.86 -2.22
CA VAL A 167 -28.42 12.27 -3.09
C VAL A 167 -28.08 12.07 -4.57
N LYS A 168 -26.85 12.39 -4.99
CA LYS A 168 -26.43 12.15 -6.38
C LYS A 168 -26.43 10.66 -6.72
N ARG A 169 -26.06 9.80 -5.78
CA ARG A 169 -25.93 8.35 -6.00
C ARG A 169 -27.28 7.61 -5.93
N SER A 170 -28.21 8.03 -5.09
CA SER A 170 -29.58 7.46 -5.10
C SER A 170 -30.28 7.65 -6.44
N ASN A 171 -30.13 8.84 -7.04
CA ASN A 171 -30.77 9.15 -8.32
C ASN A 171 -30.18 8.34 -9.49
N ILE A 172 -28.91 7.94 -9.40
CA ILE A 172 -28.27 7.08 -10.40
C ILE A 172 -28.88 5.67 -10.34
N ALA A 173 -29.05 5.12 -9.12
CA ALA A 173 -29.66 3.79 -8.95
C ALA A 173 -31.12 3.74 -9.41
N GLU A 174 -31.90 4.80 -9.20
CA GLU A 174 -33.28 4.91 -9.70
C GLU A 174 -33.34 4.98 -11.23
N SER A 175 -32.38 5.65 -11.88
CA SER A 175 -32.33 5.76 -13.34
C SER A 175 -31.97 4.43 -14.00
N ASP A 176 -30.97 3.71 -13.46
CA ASP A 176 -30.56 2.40 -13.97
C ASP A 176 -31.65 1.33 -13.77
N SER A 177 -32.43 1.43 -12.68
CA SER A 177 -33.56 0.53 -12.42
C SER A 177 -34.74 0.76 -13.38
N ALA A 178 -34.94 2.00 -13.83
CA ALA A 178 -35.99 2.35 -14.78
C ALA A 178 -35.68 1.86 -16.21
N GLU A 179 -34.41 1.83 -16.62
CA GLU A 179 -34.00 1.32 -17.94
C GLU A 179 -34.11 -0.23 -18.05
N ILE A 180 -34.00 -0.95 -16.93
CA ILE A 180 -34.13 -2.42 -16.89
C ILE A 180 -35.60 -2.88 -17.03
N LEU A 181 -36.58 -2.01 -16.74
CA LEU A 181 -38.01 -2.33 -16.75
C LEU A 181 -38.72 -2.04 -18.08
N ASP A 182 -38.02 -1.56 -19.11
CA ASP A 182 -38.60 -1.17 -20.42
C ASP A 182 -38.41 -2.25 -21.52
N TRP A 183 -38.38 -3.55 -21.14
CA TRP A 183 -38.30 -4.70 -22.05
C TRP A 183 -39.46 -5.68 -21.88
#